data_AF-A0A2V1CSF2-F1
#
_entry.id   AF-A0A2V1CSF2-F1
#
_cell.length_a   1.000
_cell.length_b   1.000
_cell.length_c   1.000
_cell.angle_alpha   90.00
_cell.angle_beta   90.00
_cell.angle_gamma   90.00
#
_symmetry.space_group_name_H-M   'P 1'
#
loop_
_entity.id
_entity.type
_entity.pdbx_description
1 polymer ?
#
loop_
_entity_poly.entity_id
_entity_poly.type
_entity_poly.pdbx_seq_one_letter_code
_entity_poly.pdbx_strand_id
1 'polypeptide(L)'
;MVMIDLKRAPSYPKTQRFDSALSDFEYSPSEPPIVRSEQELLADAEYFYSAGRFRDCSDVLKTICKEYPENKQAKTELTGAIFRLLEQQRGGYNFKTLYTEAAILRPPQLDHATYVGPVEVRKSPGKDRGLFTTAQVKAGDLLVCEKAFSYSYSDHQNGPKVALREATIKKLTEHPNLIALFSSVHHSSYEPILAVDGRPVADP
;
A
#
# COMPACT_ATOMS: atom_id res chain seq x y z
N MET A 1 -26.94 -1.93 -22.74
CA MET A 1 -25.48 -2.08 -22.88
C MET A 1 -24.85 -0.79 -22.39
N VAL A 2 -24.42 -0.74 -21.12
CA VAL A 2 -23.74 0.42 -20.54
C VAL A 2 -22.58 -0.12 -19.73
N MET A 3 -21.38 0.26 -20.15
CA MET A 3 -20.11 -0.14 -19.56
C MET A 3 -19.99 0.45 -18.17
N ILE A 4 -19.65 -0.40 -17.19
CA ILE A 4 -19.34 0.04 -15.83
C ILE A 4 -17.84 0.35 -15.80
N ASP A 5 -17.52 1.64 -15.89
CA ASP A 5 -16.17 2.16 -15.65
C ASP A 5 -15.81 1.92 -14.17
N LEU A 6 -14.95 0.93 -13.92
CA LEU A 6 -14.23 0.80 -12.65
C LEU A 6 -13.31 2.02 -12.46
N LYS A 7 -13.71 2.98 -11.62
CA LYS A 7 -12.86 4.13 -11.28
C LYS A 7 -12.17 3.97 -9.92
N ARG A 8 -10.92 3.54 -10.04
CA ARG A 8 -9.71 3.97 -9.32
C ARG A 8 -9.46 3.40 -7.91
N ALA A 9 -8.91 2.19 -7.87
CA ALA A 9 -7.96 1.80 -6.82
C ALA A 9 -6.75 2.77 -6.81
N PRO A 10 -6.06 2.98 -5.67
CA PRO A 10 -4.85 3.80 -5.64
C PRO A 10 -3.87 3.30 -6.70
N SER A 11 -3.54 4.18 -7.65
CA SER A 11 -2.57 3.89 -8.70
C SER A 11 -1.19 3.83 -8.06
N TYR A 12 -0.74 2.64 -7.69
CA TYR A 12 0.67 2.37 -7.51
C TYR A 12 1.36 2.74 -8.82
N PRO A 13 2.46 3.53 -8.79
CA PRO A 13 3.19 3.85 -10.01
C PRO A 13 3.53 2.53 -10.69
N LYS A 14 3.05 2.35 -11.92
CA LYS A 14 3.54 1.30 -12.80
C LYS A 14 5.04 1.54 -12.91
N THR A 15 5.84 0.77 -12.18
CA THR A 15 7.28 0.79 -12.37
C THR A 15 7.53 0.41 -13.80
N GLN A 16 8.05 1.37 -14.54
CA GLN A 16 8.33 1.44 -15.96
C GLN A 16 9.44 0.45 -16.40
N ARG A 17 9.56 -0.70 -15.72
CA ARG A 17 10.53 -1.75 -16.03
C ARG A 17 9.90 -2.99 -16.69
N PHE A 18 8.56 -3.07 -16.76
CA PHE A 18 7.88 -4.23 -17.35
C PHE A 18 6.94 -3.91 -18.52
N ASP A 19 6.47 -2.66 -18.68
CA ASP A 19 5.59 -2.30 -19.82
C ASP A 19 6.35 -2.32 -21.16
N SER A 20 7.67 -2.10 -21.16
CA SER A 20 8.51 -2.18 -22.38
C SER A 20 8.86 -3.62 -22.80
N ALA A 21 8.48 -4.64 -22.03
CA ALA A 21 8.64 -6.04 -22.44
C ALA A 21 7.38 -6.62 -23.09
N LEU A 22 6.23 -5.93 -22.97
CA LEU A 22 4.94 -6.41 -23.49
C LEU A 22 4.55 -5.74 -24.82
N SER A 23 5.22 -4.67 -25.26
CA SER A 23 4.88 -3.96 -26.51
C SER A 23 5.58 -4.47 -27.77
N ASP A 24 6.62 -5.31 -27.64
CA ASP A 24 7.47 -5.71 -28.77
C ASP A 24 7.43 -7.22 -29.06
N PHE A 25 6.49 -7.97 -28.47
CA PHE A 25 6.26 -9.35 -28.86
C PHE A 25 5.25 -9.42 -30.01
N GLU A 26 5.73 -9.11 -31.22
CA GLU A 26 5.22 -9.79 -32.40
C GLU A 26 5.37 -11.30 -32.15
N TYR A 27 4.25 -12.01 -32.15
CA TYR A 27 4.17 -13.45 -31.95
C TYR A 27 5.02 -14.17 -33.01
N SER A 28 6.26 -14.51 -32.66
CA SER A 28 7.10 -15.45 -33.39
C SER A 28 6.91 -16.84 -32.75
N PRO A 29 6.31 -17.82 -33.46
CA PRO A 29 5.96 -19.12 -32.87
C PRO A 29 7.16 -20.07 -32.68
N SER A 30 8.37 -19.57 -32.42
CA SER A 30 9.59 -20.38 -32.34
C SER A 30 10.37 -20.29 -31.02
N GLU A 31 9.96 -19.50 -30.04
CA GLU A 31 10.65 -19.45 -28.74
C GLU A 31 9.97 -20.36 -27.71
N PRO A 32 10.73 -21.25 -27.04
CA PRO A 32 10.19 -22.04 -25.94
C PRO A 32 9.69 -21.10 -24.83
N PRO A 33 8.61 -21.46 -24.11
CA PRO A 33 8.10 -20.64 -23.02
C PRO A 33 9.24 -20.36 -22.02
N ILE A 34 9.44 -19.08 -21.71
CA ILE A 34 10.45 -18.65 -20.72
C ILE A 34 10.07 -19.29 -19.39
N VAL A 35 10.80 -20.33 -19.00
CA VAL A 35 10.64 -20.98 -17.69
C VAL A 35 11.27 -20.07 -16.66
N ARG A 36 10.44 -19.49 -15.79
CA ARG A 36 10.91 -18.65 -14.69
C ARG A 36 11.46 -19.54 -13.59
N SER A 37 12.61 -19.18 -13.04
CA SER A 37 13.20 -19.88 -11.90
C SER A 37 12.42 -19.60 -10.62
N GLU A 38 12.54 -20.49 -9.63
CA GLU A 38 11.96 -20.29 -8.29
C GLU A 38 12.37 -18.95 -7.67
N GLN A 39 13.64 -18.56 -7.86
CA GLN A 39 14.18 -17.32 -7.31
C GLN A 39 13.54 -16.06 -7.92
N GLU A 40 13.31 -16.06 -9.24
CA GLU A 40 12.62 -14.96 -9.92
C GLU A 40 11.17 -14.85 -9.46
N LEU A 41 10.48 -15.99 -9.30
CA LEU A 41 9.11 -16.01 -8.78
C LEU A 41 9.04 -15.48 -7.35
N LEU A 42 10.00 -15.84 -6.49
CA LEU A 42 10.06 -15.34 -5.11
C LEU A 42 10.29 -13.83 -5.08
N ALA A 43 11.20 -13.30 -5.91
CA ALA A 43 11.44 -11.87 -6.02
C ALA A 43 10.19 -11.11 -6.49
N ASP A 44 9.45 -11.66 -7.45
CA ASP A 44 8.17 -11.09 -7.89
C ASP A 44 7.12 -11.10 -6.78
N ALA A 45 7.00 -12.21 -6.03
CA ALA A 45 6.05 -12.32 -4.93
C ALA A 45 6.33 -11.26 -3.85
N GLU A 46 7.60 -11.07 -3.47
CA GLU A 46 8.04 -10.05 -2.52
C GLU A 46 7.75 -8.63 -3.03
N TYR A 47 8.04 -8.37 -4.31
CA TYR A 47 7.71 -7.10 -4.94
C TYR A 47 6.20 -6.81 -4.90
N PHE A 48 5.36 -7.77 -5.31
CA PHE A 48 3.91 -7.57 -5.28
C PHE A 48 3.37 -7.41 -3.86
N TYR A 49 3.94 -8.15 -2.88
CA TYR A 49 3.54 -8.04 -1.48
C TYR A 49 3.84 -6.64 -0.93
N SER A 50 5.08 -6.16 -1.11
CA SER A 50 5.51 -4.83 -0.64
C SER A 50 4.74 -3.68 -1.34
N ALA A 51 4.32 -3.89 -2.58
CA ALA A 51 3.46 -2.95 -3.30
C ALA A 51 1.97 -3.03 -2.90
N GLY A 52 1.58 -3.90 -1.97
CA GLY A 52 0.18 -4.11 -1.58
C GLY A 52 -0.69 -4.76 -2.66
N ARG A 53 -0.07 -5.34 -3.70
CA ARG A 53 -0.72 -6.07 -4.80
C ARG A 53 -0.94 -7.53 -4.42
N PHE A 54 -1.73 -7.75 -3.38
CA PHE A 54 -1.88 -9.07 -2.77
C PHE A 54 -2.51 -10.13 -3.68
N ARG A 55 -3.34 -9.73 -4.65
CA ARG A 55 -3.86 -10.66 -5.67
C ARG A 55 -2.72 -11.22 -6.54
N ASP A 56 -1.93 -10.34 -7.14
CA ASP A 56 -0.80 -10.73 -7.99
C ASP A 56 0.23 -11.55 -7.19
N CYS A 57 0.54 -11.11 -5.97
CA CYS A 57 1.38 -11.86 -5.04
C CYS A 57 0.85 -13.28 -4.81
N SER A 58 -0.46 -13.42 -4.50
CA SER A 58 -1.07 -14.73 -4.28
C SER A 58 -1.04 -15.62 -5.52
N ASP A 59 -1.13 -15.06 -6.71
CA ASP A 59 -1.12 -15.82 -7.96
C ASP A 59 0.29 -16.32 -8.30
N VAL A 60 1.33 -15.51 -8.04
CA VAL A 60 2.73 -15.95 -8.12
C VAL A 60 3.03 -17.02 -7.08
N LEU A 61 2.63 -16.82 -5.82
CA LEU A 61 2.85 -17.80 -4.74
C LEU A 61 2.13 -19.13 -4.97
N LYS A 62 0.93 -19.12 -5.58
CA LYS A 62 0.26 -20.36 -6.03
C LYS A 62 1.08 -21.09 -7.09
N THR A 63 1.70 -20.35 -8.01
CA THR A 63 2.57 -20.92 -9.04
C THR A 63 3.78 -21.59 -8.39
N ILE A 64 4.45 -20.91 -7.45
CA ILE A 64 5.56 -21.48 -6.68
C ILE A 64 5.11 -22.74 -5.93
N CYS A 65 3.97 -22.70 -5.21
CA CYS A 65 3.48 -23.86 -4.47
C CYS A 65 3.16 -25.07 -5.36
N LYS A 66 2.84 -24.83 -6.64
CA LYS A 66 2.56 -25.89 -7.63
C LYS A 66 3.84 -26.46 -8.21
N GLU A 67 4.80 -25.61 -8.57
CA GLU A 67 6.05 -26.01 -9.24
C GLU A 67 7.13 -26.49 -8.25
N TYR A 68 7.12 -25.94 -7.03
CA TYR A 68 8.07 -26.20 -5.95
C TYR A 68 7.33 -26.59 -4.66
N PRO A 69 6.65 -27.76 -4.62
CA PRO A 69 5.77 -28.14 -3.52
C PRO A 69 6.48 -28.33 -2.17
N GLU A 70 7.80 -28.48 -2.14
CA GLU A 70 8.60 -28.58 -0.91
C GLU A 70 8.88 -27.22 -0.26
N ASN A 71 8.60 -26.11 -0.95
CA ASN A 71 8.79 -24.76 -0.42
C ASN A 71 7.69 -24.43 0.61
N LYS A 72 7.98 -24.74 1.88
CA LYS A 72 7.07 -24.46 3.02
C LYS A 72 6.90 -22.97 3.28
N GLN A 73 7.90 -22.16 2.95
CA GLN A 73 7.86 -20.71 3.11
C GLN A 73 6.82 -20.10 2.16
N ALA A 74 6.85 -20.47 0.88
CA ALA A 74 5.88 -20.01 -0.11
C ALA A 74 4.43 -20.36 0.27
N LYS A 75 4.18 -21.52 0.88
CA LYS A 75 2.84 -21.89 1.39
C LYS A 75 2.38 -21.00 2.54
N THR A 76 3.30 -20.61 3.41
CA THR A 76 3.03 -19.73 4.55
C THR A 76 2.76 -18.31 4.07
N GLU A 77 3.59 -17.80 3.17
CA GLU A 77 3.42 -16.51 2.52
C GLU A 77 2.14 -16.44 1.70
N LEU A 78 1.76 -17.51 0.99
CA LEU A 78 0.50 -17.59 0.25
C LEU A 78 -0.70 -17.41 1.19
N THR A 79 -0.66 -18.08 2.35
CA THR A 79 -1.70 -17.95 3.37
C THR A 79 -1.80 -16.51 3.87
N GLY A 80 -0.66 -15.88 4.16
CA GLY A 80 -0.59 -14.46 4.53
C GLY A 80 -1.17 -13.54 3.45
N ALA A 81 -0.72 -13.68 2.20
CA ALA A 81 -1.19 -12.89 1.07
C ALA A 81 -2.70 -13.04 0.83
N ILE A 82 -3.27 -14.24 1.03
CA ILE A 82 -4.72 -14.46 0.96
C ILE A 82 -5.44 -13.69 2.07
N PHE A 83 -4.94 -13.70 3.31
CA PHE A 83 -5.53 -12.90 4.39
C PHE A 83 -5.45 -11.40 4.09
N ARG A 84 -4.30 -10.90 3.62
CA ARG A 84 -4.16 -9.50 3.18
C ARG A 84 -5.13 -9.15 2.05
N LEU A 85 -5.37 -10.06 1.11
CA LEU A 85 -6.34 -9.86 0.04
C LEU A 85 -7.78 -9.80 0.56
N LEU A 86 -8.15 -10.64 1.54
CA LEU A 86 -9.47 -10.61 2.18
C LEU A 86 -9.70 -9.31 2.95
N GLU A 87 -8.70 -8.85 3.67
CA GLU A 87 -8.69 -7.54 4.32
C GLU A 87 -8.89 -6.44 3.27
N GLN A 88 -8.08 -6.42 2.22
CA GLN A 88 -8.13 -5.39 1.16
C GLN A 88 -9.47 -5.33 0.43
N GLN A 89 -10.08 -6.48 0.16
CA GLN A 89 -11.31 -6.55 -0.64
C GLN A 89 -12.59 -6.41 0.18
N ARG A 90 -12.57 -6.83 1.45
CA ARG A 90 -13.79 -7.01 2.25
C ARG A 90 -13.72 -6.39 3.63
N GLY A 91 -12.57 -5.84 4.03
CA GLY A 91 -12.35 -5.40 5.40
C GLY A 91 -12.40 -6.56 6.39
N GLY A 92 -12.04 -7.76 5.95
CA GLY A 92 -12.14 -9.01 6.71
C GLY A 92 -11.08 -9.17 7.79
N TYR A 93 -10.95 -8.20 8.69
CA TYR A 93 -9.96 -8.22 9.76
C TYR A 93 -10.41 -9.08 10.94
N ASN A 94 -9.46 -9.81 11.53
CA ASN A 94 -9.63 -10.34 12.87
C ASN A 94 -9.19 -9.28 13.89
N PHE A 95 -10.13 -8.45 14.34
CA PHE A 95 -9.84 -7.37 15.29
C PHE A 95 -9.24 -7.86 16.62
N LYS A 96 -9.62 -9.06 17.08
CA LYS A 96 -9.03 -9.63 18.31
C LYS A 96 -7.53 -9.91 18.12
N THR A 97 -7.15 -10.45 16.97
CA THR A 97 -5.75 -10.66 16.60
C THR A 97 -5.03 -9.32 16.47
N LEU A 98 -5.61 -8.34 15.77
CA LEU A 98 -5.05 -6.98 15.65
C LEU A 98 -4.71 -6.38 17.02
N TYR A 99 -5.65 -6.43 17.98
CA TYR A 99 -5.41 -5.92 19.33
C TYR A 99 -4.30 -6.66 20.06
N THR A 100 -4.23 -7.98 19.88
CA THR A 100 -3.20 -8.82 20.53
C THR A 100 -1.81 -8.54 19.95
N GLU A 101 -1.69 -8.42 18.63
CA GLU A 101 -0.44 -8.05 17.96
C GLU A 101 0.03 -6.65 18.39
N ALA A 102 -0.87 -5.66 18.39
CA ALA A 102 -0.54 -4.30 18.85
C ALA A 102 -0.10 -4.27 20.32
N ALA A 103 -0.68 -5.13 21.16
CA ALA A 103 -0.30 -5.23 22.57
C ALA A 103 1.11 -5.82 22.77
N ILE A 104 1.59 -6.67 21.85
CA ILE A 104 2.87 -7.39 21.98
C ILE A 104 4.02 -6.65 21.25
N LEU A 105 3.75 -6.09 20.07
CA LEU A 105 4.79 -5.50 19.21
C LEU A 105 5.26 -4.14 19.72
N ARG A 106 6.59 -3.92 19.68
CA ARG A 106 7.25 -2.67 20.10
C ARG A 106 8.33 -2.30 19.05
N PRO A 107 8.08 -1.33 18.15
CA PRO A 107 6.84 -0.57 17.98
C PRO A 107 5.69 -1.40 17.39
N PRO A 108 4.41 -0.96 17.51
CA PRO A 108 3.25 -1.69 17.01
C PRO A 108 3.11 -1.61 15.48
N GLN A 109 4.04 -2.22 14.75
CA GLN A 109 4.00 -2.34 13.28
C GLN A 109 3.27 -3.61 12.88
N LEU A 110 2.01 -3.45 12.52
CA LEU A 110 1.13 -4.54 12.16
C LEU A 110 1.11 -4.73 10.65
N ASP A 111 1.26 -5.98 10.20
CA ASP A 111 1.18 -6.35 8.79
C ASP A 111 -0.26 -6.69 8.40
N HIS A 112 -1.03 -5.68 8.02
CA HIS A 112 -2.40 -5.82 7.56
C HIS A 112 -2.68 -4.93 6.35
N ALA A 113 -3.53 -5.36 5.43
CA ALA A 113 -3.81 -4.58 4.23
C ALA A 113 -4.69 -3.36 4.54
N THR A 114 -4.66 -2.37 3.66
CA THR A 114 -5.65 -1.28 3.64
C THR A 114 -6.97 -1.77 3.08
N TYR A 115 -8.07 -1.39 3.72
CA TYR A 115 -9.42 -1.49 3.19
C TYR A 115 -10.02 -0.11 2.96
N VAL A 116 -10.56 0.11 1.76
CA VAL A 116 -11.39 1.27 1.43
C VAL A 116 -12.72 0.74 0.90
N GLY A 117 -13.78 0.96 1.66
CA GLY A 117 -15.13 0.51 1.35
C GLY A 117 -15.87 1.43 0.38
N PRO A 118 -17.20 1.56 0.50
CA PRO A 118 -18.01 2.40 -0.39
C PRO A 118 -17.89 3.88 0.01
N VAL A 119 -16.68 4.42 -0.11
CA VAL A 119 -16.37 5.80 0.23
C VAL A 119 -15.56 6.54 -0.82
N GLU A 120 -15.86 7.82 -0.83
CA GLU A 120 -15.54 8.92 -1.70
C GLU A 120 -14.79 10.13 -1.16
N VAL A 121 -13.65 10.55 -1.70
CA VAL A 121 -13.16 11.91 -1.41
C VAL A 121 -13.76 12.89 -2.43
N ARG A 122 -14.59 13.84 -1.98
CA ARG A 122 -15.21 14.89 -2.80
C ARG A 122 -15.01 16.27 -2.20
N LYS A 123 -15.28 17.33 -2.97
CA LYS A 123 -15.37 18.68 -2.41
C LYS A 123 -16.57 18.77 -1.45
N SER A 124 -16.34 19.36 -0.29
CA SER A 124 -17.34 19.61 0.74
C SER A 124 -17.61 21.11 0.87
N PRO A 125 -18.86 21.58 0.75
CA PRO A 125 -19.19 22.99 0.88
C PRO A 125 -18.66 23.59 2.19
N GLY A 126 -17.81 24.62 2.07
CA GLY A 126 -17.21 25.33 3.21
C GLY A 126 -16.12 24.56 3.98
N LYS A 127 -15.69 23.38 3.51
CA LYS A 127 -14.72 22.51 4.22
C LYS A 127 -13.71 21.82 3.28
N ASP A 128 -13.44 22.40 2.11
CA ASP A 128 -12.59 21.85 1.03
C ASP A 128 -12.93 20.43 0.60
N ARG A 129 -12.32 19.40 1.22
CA ARG A 129 -12.53 17.98 0.90
C ARG A 129 -13.21 17.27 2.07
N GLY A 130 -14.13 16.38 1.75
CA GLY A 130 -14.80 15.49 2.70
C GLY A 130 -14.82 14.05 2.21
N LEU A 131 -15.00 13.12 3.15
CA LEU A 131 -15.26 11.72 2.87
C LEU A 131 -16.78 11.49 2.83
N PHE A 132 -17.28 10.92 1.73
CA PHE A 132 -18.69 10.67 1.49
C PHE A 132 -18.93 9.20 1.19
N THR A 133 -20.10 8.67 1.50
CA THR A 133 -20.45 7.30 1.11
C THR A 133 -20.92 7.26 -0.35
N THR A 134 -20.60 6.18 -1.06
CA THR A 134 -21.04 5.90 -2.44
C THR A 134 -22.18 4.89 -2.50
N ALA A 135 -22.49 4.24 -1.38
CA ALA A 135 -23.62 3.34 -1.20
C ALA A 135 -24.28 3.59 0.15
N GLN A 136 -25.44 2.96 0.37
CA GLN A 136 -26.07 2.94 1.69
C GLN A 136 -25.19 2.16 2.68
N VAL A 137 -25.01 2.71 3.88
CA VAL A 137 -24.25 2.09 4.96
C VAL A 137 -25.06 2.21 6.25
N LYS A 138 -24.87 1.28 7.17
CA LYS A 138 -25.48 1.31 8.51
C LYS A 138 -24.43 1.58 9.58
N ALA A 139 -24.89 2.00 10.76
CA ALA A 139 -24.03 2.12 11.92
C ALA A 139 -23.33 0.77 12.21
N GLY A 140 -22.01 0.83 12.40
CA GLY A 140 -21.17 -0.36 12.61
C GLY A 140 -20.52 -0.92 11.35
N ASP A 141 -20.89 -0.46 10.14
CA ASP A 141 -20.17 -0.86 8.93
C ASP A 141 -18.75 -0.29 8.92
N LEU A 142 -17.77 -1.13 8.56
CA LEU A 142 -16.41 -0.69 8.32
C LEU A 142 -16.34 0.07 6.99
N LEU A 143 -15.90 1.33 7.04
CA LEU A 143 -15.77 2.18 5.85
C LEU A 143 -14.33 2.27 5.34
N VAL A 144 -13.37 2.42 6.25
CA VAL A 144 -11.95 2.51 5.94
C VAL A 144 -11.16 1.86 7.09
N CYS A 145 -10.13 1.11 6.75
CA CYS A 145 -9.09 0.69 7.67
C CYS A 145 -7.75 0.88 6.96
N GLU A 146 -6.95 1.83 7.43
CA GLU A 146 -5.71 2.27 6.78
C GLU A 146 -4.64 2.46 7.84
N LYS A 147 -3.38 2.22 7.48
CA LYS A 147 -2.25 2.47 8.39
C LYS A 147 -2.00 3.97 8.46
N ALA A 148 -1.57 4.45 9.64
CA ALA A 148 -1.12 5.83 9.75
C ALA A 148 0.02 6.09 8.74
N PHE A 149 -0.02 7.25 8.08
CA PHE A 149 1.06 7.64 7.17
C PHE A 149 2.41 7.64 7.90
N SER A 150 2.45 8.21 9.09
CA SER A 150 3.59 8.18 10.00
C SER A 150 3.08 8.05 11.43
N TYR A 151 3.87 7.44 12.30
CA TYR A 151 3.55 7.31 13.72
C TYR A 151 4.84 7.40 14.53
N SER A 152 4.71 7.81 15.80
CA SER A 152 5.80 7.79 16.78
C SER A 152 5.36 6.93 17.96
N TYR A 153 6.19 5.98 18.37
CA TYR A 153 5.98 5.19 19.58
C TYR A 153 6.87 5.73 20.70
N SER A 154 6.31 5.93 21.89
CA SER A 154 6.93 6.71 22.97
C SER A 154 8.08 5.97 23.66
N ASP A 155 9.29 6.21 23.16
CA ASP A 155 10.57 6.12 23.92
C ASP A 155 11.53 7.28 23.54
N HIS A 156 10.99 8.34 22.91
CA HIS A 156 11.80 9.45 22.44
C HIS A 156 11.97 10.51 23.53
N GLN A 157 13.22 10.74 23.96
CA GLN A 157 13.58 11.77 24.94
C GLN A 157 13.16 13.20 24.53
N ASN A 158 13.04 13.45 23.21
CA ASN A 158 12.73 14.77 22.64
C ASN A 158 11.22 15.04 22.46
N GLY A 159 10.35 14.15 22.95
CA GLY A 159 8.90 14.30 22.89
C GLY A 159 8.25 13.80 21.59
N PRO A 160 6.92 13.51 21.63
CA PRO A 160 6.23 12.78 20.55
C PRO A 160 6.13 13.56 19.24
N LYS A 161 6.05 14.90 19.29
CA LYS A 161 5.95 15.74 18.08
C LYS A 161 7.22 15.72 17.24
N VAL A 162 8.38 15.80 17.89
CA VAL A 162 9.69 15.77 17.24
C VAL A 162 9.89 14.41 16.57
N ALA A 163 9.63 13.33 17.32
CA ALA A 163 9.71 11.96 16.81
C ALA A 163 8.79 11.72 15.60
N LEU A 164 7.54 12.21 15.64
CA LEU A 164 6.62 12.07 14.52
C LEU A 164 7.11 12.84 13.29
N ARG A 165 7.67 14.05 13.48
CA ARG A 165 8.26 14.83 12.39
C ARG A 165 9.45 14.11 11.77
N GLU A 166 10.37 13.60 12.58
CA GLU A 166 11.53 12.82 12.11
C GLU A 166 11.10 11.56 11.34
N ALA A 167 10.15 10.80 11.88
CA ALA A 167 9.58 9.62 11.20
C ALA A 167 8.93 9.97 9.86
N THR A 168 8.23 11.10 9.80
CA THR A 168 7.59 11.60 8.57
C THR A 168 8.63 12.00 7.53
N ILE A 169 9.66 12.77 7.92
CA ILE A 169 10.76 13.19 7.03
C ILE A 169 11.50 11.96 6.50
N LYS A 170 11.82 11.00 7.38
CA LYS A 170 12.47 9.75 6.98
C LYS A 170 11.64 9.01 5.92
N LYS A 171 10.34 8.80 6.17
CA LYS A 171 9.45 8.12 5.23
C LYS A 171 9.35 8.83 3.88
N LEU A 172 9.26 10.15 3.88
CA LEU A 172 9.22 10.95 2.63
C LEU A 172 10.54 10.91 1.86
N THR A 173 11.67 10.77 2.57
CA THR A 173 13.01 10.65 1.97
C THR A 173 13.22 9.27 1.35
N GLU A 174 12.78 8.21 2.04
CA GLU A 174 12.83 6.83 1.54
C GLU A 174 11.84 6.58 0.39
N HIS A 175 10.74 7.34 0.36
CA HIS A 175 9.69 7.21 -0.66
C HIS A 175 9.34 8.57 -1.28
N PRO A 176 10.20 9.14 -2.15
CA PRO A 176 9.97 10.45 -2.77
C PRO A 176 8.65 10.54 -3.56
N ASN A 177 8.14 9.42 -4.07
CA ASN A 177 6.84 9.35 -4.75
C ASN A 177 5.65 9.71 -3.85
N LEU A 178 5.82 9.69 -2.52
CA LEU A 178 4.79 10.09 -1.56
C LEU A 178 4.77 11.60 -1.28
N ILE A 179 5.79 12.35 -1.68
CA ILE A 179 5.90 13.80 -1.40
C ILE A 179 4.72 14.55 -2.01
N ALA A 180 4.41 14.33 -3.28
CA ALA A 180 3.30 15.02 -3.94
C ALA A 180 1.95 14.73 -3.25
N LEU A 181 1.73 13.49 -2.82
CA LEU A 181 0.53 13.11 -2.08
C LEU A 181 0.47 13.81 -0.72
N PHE A 182 1.58 13.82 0.03
CA PHE A 182 1.66 14.46 1.33
C PHE A 182 1.51 15.99 1.26
N SER A 183 2.15 16.64 0.28
CA SER A 183 1.98 18.09 0.05
C SER A 183 0.55 18.44 -0.36
N SER A 184 -0.15 17.56 -1.08
CA SER A 184 -1.55 17.79 -1.49
C SER A 184 -2.56 17.76 -0.34
N VAL A 185 -2.17 17.29 0.85
CA VAL A 185 -3.00 17.32 2.06
C VAL A 185 -2.69 18.50 2.98
N HIS A 186 -1.76 19.37 2.58
CA HIS A 186 -1.49 20.62 3.29
C HIS A 186 -2.47 21.71 2.85
N HIS A 187 -3.20 22.30 3.80
CA HIS A 187 -4.28 23.26 3.54
C HIS A 187 -3.93 24.69 3.97
N SER A 188 -2.73 24.91 4.52
CA SER A 188 -2.32 26.23 5.03
C SER A 188 -1.65 27.05 3.92
N SER A 189 -1.70 28.38 4.06
CA SER A 189 -0.97 29.38 3.26
C SER A 189 0.56 29.33 3.41
N TYR A 190 1.12 28.24 3.92
CA TYR A 190 2.55 28.06 4.06
C TYR A 190 3.13 27.71 2.69
N GLU A 191 3.85 28.65 2.11
CA GLU A 191 4.70 28.38 0.96
C GLU A 191 6.04 27.85 1.46
N PRO A 192 6.40 26.60 1.14
CA PRO A 192 7.70 26.07 1.54
C PRO A 192 8.79 26.89 0.85
N ILE A 193 9.65 27.52 1.64
CA ILE A 193 10.86 28.17 1.13
C ILE A 193 11.81 27.05 0.72
N LEU A 194 11.76 26.66 -0.55
CA LEU A 194 12.74 25.78 -1.16
C LEU A 194 14.04 26.57 -1.30
N ALA A 195 14.99 26.35 -0.40
CA ALA A 195 16.33 26.87 -0.62
C ALA A 195 16.90 26.26 -1.90
N VAL A 196 17.62 27.10 -2.64
CA VAL A 196 18.53 26.72 -3.73
C VAL A 196 19.33 25.51 -3.24
N ASP A 197 19.27 24.40 -3.97
CA ASP A 197 19.82 23.06 -3.68
C ASP A 197 18.80 21.96 -3.27
N GLY A 198 17.49 22.25 -3.28
CA GLY A 198 16.46 21.20 -3.34
C GLY A 198 16.26 20.38 -2.06
N ARG A 199 16.72 20.89 -0.91
CA ARG A 199 16.46 20.28 0.41
C ARG A 199 15.44 21.10 1.19
N PRO A 200 14.35 20.49 1.72
CA PRO A 200 13.40 21.21 2.54
C PRO A 200 14.02 21.58 3.89
N VAL A 201 13.99 22.87 4.24
CA VAL A 201 14.31 23.38 5.58
C VAL A 201 13.04 23.35 6.41
N ALA A 202 13.13 22.91 7.66
CA ALA A 202 12.04 23.12 8.60
C ALA A 202 12.30 24.41 9.36
N ASP A 203 11.31 25.30 9.38
CA ASP A 203 11.33 26.44 10.28
C ASP A 203 11.29 25.97 11.75
N PRO A 204 11.90 26.76 12.67
CA PRO A 204 11.99 26.46 14.09
C PRO A 204 10.65 26.32 14.81
#